data_AF-A0A402C2M4-F1
#
_entry.id   AF-A0A402C2M4-F1
#
_cell.length_a   1.000
_cell.length_b   1.000
_cell.length_c   1.000
_cell.angle_alpha   90.00
_cell.angle_beta   90.00
_cell.angle_gamma   90.00
#
_symmetry.space_group_name_H-M   'P 1'
#
loop_
_entity.id
_entity.type
_entity.pdbx_description
1 polymer ?
#
loop_
_entity_poly.entity_id
_entity_poly.type
_entity_poly.pdbx_seq_one_letter_code
_entity_poly.pdbx_strand_id
1 'polypeptide(L)'
;MSLTFCILDAVFSIGARYDTVVVPVVRRVAADFDVAEPSVPRDVEDGPDPVPLGAFLGRYPNGADLVQVTNKQRTSPRGGILKADAVLRYARVLHDHGARTLQEGRELLTDTVHLGTVETALRQVPGEGTAGVRRGYLWMLIGDEDTVKPDRMVLRCAGSPRTVSRALPLTKHGRC
;
A
#
# COMPACT_ATOMS: atom_id res chain seq x y z
N MET A 1 -0.38 7.74 4.08
CA MET A 1 -0.55 6.32 3.66
C MET A 1 -1.95 6.15 3.07
N SER A 2 -2.21 5.16 2.21
CA SER A 2 -3.49 5.00 1.51
C SER A 2 -4.13 3.62 1.74
N LEU A 3 -5.46 3.58 1.85
CA LEU A 3 -6.22 2.32 1.90
C LEU A 3 -5.97 1.44 0.66
N THR A 4 -5.80 2.06 -0.51
CA THR A 4 -5.45 1.36 -1.76
C THR A 4 -4.18 0.54 -1.61
N PHE A 5 -3.14 1.12 -0.99
CA PHE A 5 -1.87 0.43 -0.80
C PHE A 5 -1.96 -0.69 0.24
N CYS A 6 -2.79 -0.53 1.28
CA CYS A 6 -3.09 -1.60 2.24
C CYS A 6 -3.71 -2.83 1.55
N ILE A 7 -4.66 -2.62 0.64
CA ILE A 7 -5.31 -3.70 -0.11
C ILE A 7 -4.31 -4.40 -1.03
N LEU A 8 -3.51 -3.65 -1.78
CA LEU A 8 -2.47 -4.20 -2.65
C LEU A 8 -1.48 -5.04 -1.87
N ASP A 9 -0.96 -4.51 -0.76
CA ASP A 9 -0.02 -5.22 0.10
C ASP A 9 -0.66 -6.51 0.63
N ALA A 10 -1.87 -6.41 1.22
CA ALA A 10 -2.56 -7.56 1.78
C ALA A 10 -2.75 -8.70 0.77
N VAL A 11 -3.22 -8.37 -0.44
CA VAL A 11 -3.50 -9.36 -1.49
C VAL A 11 -2.21 -9.95 -2.05
N PHE A 12 -1.19 -9.14 -2.31
CA PHE A 12 0.05 -9.59 -2.93
C PHE A 12 0.99 -10.32 -1.96
N SER A 13 0.95 -10.02 -0.67
CA SER A 13 1.79 -10.63 0.35
C SER A 13 1.54 -12.13 0.58
N ILE A 14 0.34 -12.64 0.27
CA ILE A 14 0.05 -14.06 0.43
C ILE A 14 0.78 -14.89 -0.64
N GLY A 15 1.69 -15.76 -0.19
CA GLY A 15 2.42 -16.71 -1.05
C GLY A 15 3.42 -16.06 -1.99
N ALA A 16 3.89 -14.84 -1.69
CA ALA A 16 4.88 -14.14 -2.50
C ALA A 16 6.05 -13.62 -1.64
N ARG A 17 7.20 -13.40 -2.30
CA ARG A 17 8.35 -12.74 -1.67
C ARG A 17 8.10 -11.22 -1.62
N TYR A 18 8.12 -10.67 -0.42
CA TYR A 18 7.71 -9.29 -0.17
C TYR A 18 8.53 -8.27 -0.98
N ASP A 19 9.85 -8.26 -0.80
CA ASP A 19 10.73 -7.24 -1.39
C ASP A 19 10.78 -7.30 -2.92
N THR A 20 10.61 -8.49 -3.49
CA THR A 20 10.72 -8.70 -4.94
C THR A 20 9.38 -8.70 -5.67
N VAL A 21 8.25 -8.76 -4.95
CA VAL A 21 6.90 -8.80 -5.55
C VAL A 21 6.02 -7.67 -5.05
N VAL A 22 5.86 -7.57 -3.73
CA VAL A 22 4.86 -6.67 -3.12
C VAL A 22 5.32 -5.23 -3.24
N VAL A 23 6.55 -4.92 -2.81
CA VAL A 23 7.12 -3.56 -2.89
C VAL A 23 7.11 -3.02 -4.33
N PRO A 24 7.57 -3.76 -5.36
CA PRO A 24 7.49 -3.29 -6.74
C PRO A 24 6.06 -3.13 -7.29
N VAL A 25 5.09 -3.93 -6.81
CA VAL A 25 3.67 -3.77 -7.19
C VAL A 25 3.11 -2.49 -6.61
N VAL A 26 3.29 -2.26 -5.31
CA VAL A 26 2.78 -1.05 -4.64
C VAL A 26 3.43 0.20 -5.23
N ARG A 27 4.75 0.20 -5.46
CA ARG A 27 5.47 1.34 -6.06
C ARG A 27 5.00 1.68 -7.47
N ARG A 28 4.71 0.69 -8.31
CA ARG A 28 4.20 0.94 -9.67
C ARG A 28 2.81 1.54 -9.67
N VAL A 29 1.91 1.02 -8.82
CA VAL A 29 0.58 1.63 -8.69
C VAL A 29 0.68 3.04 -8.10
N ALA A 30 1.54 3.27 -7.11
CA ALA A 30 1.77 4.60 -6.53
C ALA A 30 2.28 5.61 -7.58
N ALA A 31 3.25 5.20 -8.42
CA ALA A 31 3.76 6.03 -9.50
C ALA A 31 2.68 6.43 -10.52
N ASP A 32 1.71 5.54 -10.80
CA ASP A 32 0.57 5.84 -11.67
C ASP A 32 -0.41 6.90 -11.10
N PHE A 33 -0.27 7.26 -9.81
CA PHE A 33 -0.99 8.35 -9.14
C PHE A 33 -0.04 9.48 -8.69
N ASP A 34 1.19 9.53 -9.22
CA ASP A 34 2.21 10.52 -8.85
C ASP A 34 2.59 10.52 -7.36
N VAL A 35 2.42 9.38 -6.68
CA VAL A 35 2.80 9.19 -5.28
C VAL A 35 4.23 8.66 -5.20
N ALA A 36 5.18 9.55 -4.90
CA ALA A 36 6.61 9.22 -4.80
C ALA A 36 6.92 8.26 -3.64
N GLU A 37 6.27 8.44 -2.49
CA GLU A 37 6.47 7.64 -1.28
C GLU A 37 5.15 7.01 -0.83
N PRO A 38 4.86 5.75 -1.20
CA PRO A 38 3.63 5.07 -0.79
C PRO A 38 3.57 4.77 0.72
N SER A 39 4.73 4.88 1.40
CA SER A 39 4.87 4.84 2.85
C SER A 39 5.50 6.17 3.28
N VAL A 40 4.69 7.05 3.88
CA VAL A 40 5.18 8.30 4.48
C VAL A 40 5.57 8.01 5.92
N PRO A 41 6.77 8.40 6.38
CA PRO A 41 7.10 8.46 7.80
C PRO A 41 6.09 9.35 8.55
N ARG A 42 5.70 8.92 9.75
CA ARG A 42 4.60 9.46 10.57
C ARG A 42 4.78 10.91 11.04
N ASP A 43 5.95 11.49 10.82
CA ASP A 43 6.28 12.85 11.28
C ASP A 43 5.55 13.96 10.48
N VAL A 44 4.78 13.57 9.46
CA VAL A 44 3.90 14.45 8.69
C VAL A 44 2.46 14.09 9.00
N GLU A 45 1.75 15.01 9.67
CA GLU A 45 0.32 14.94 9.97
C GLU A 45 -0.54 14.58 8.76
N ASP A 46 -1.72 14.01 9.06
CA ASP A 46 -2.78 13.49 8.20
C ASP A 46 -3.16 14.38 7.01
N GLY A 47 -2.37 14.29 5.95
CA GLY A 47 -2.80 14.68 4.62
C GLY A 47 -3.94 13.77 4.13
N PRO A 48 -4.75 14.25 3.16
CA PRO A 48 -5.78 13.43 2.55
C PRO A 48 -5.18 12.12 2.01
N ASP A 49 -5.96 11.03 2.06
CA ASP A 49 -5.55 9.76 1.45
C ASP A 49 -5.11 10.03 0.00
N PRO A 50 -3.84 9.77 -0.38
CA PRO A 50 -3.33 10.17 -1.67
C PRO A 50 -3.92 9.36 -2.83
N VAL A 51 -4.52 8.20 -2.53
CA VAL A 51 -5.18 7.34 -3.52
C VAL A 51 -6.47 6.78 -2.92
N PRO A 52 -7.53 7.60 -2.76
CA PRO A 52 -8.80 7.12 -2.24
C PRO A 52 -9.39 6.08 -3.20
N LEU A 53 -10.14 5.11 -2.67
CA LEU A 53 -10.63 3.96 -3.44
C LEU A 53 -11.45 4.38 -4.66
N GLY A 54 -12.17 5.50 -4.59
CA GLY A 54 -12.90 6.05 -5.74
C GLY A 54 -11.98 6.40 -6.92
N ALA A 55 -10.86 7.09 -6.65
CA ALA A 55 -9.86 7.41 -7.67
C ALA A 55 -9.19 6.15 -8.21
N PHE A 56 -8.85 5.21 -7.31
CA PHE A 56 -8.27 3.93 -7.69
C PHE A 56 -9.17 3.12 -8.65
N LEU A 57 -10.44 2.98 -8.29
CA LEU A 57 -11.44 2.24 -9.07
C LEU A 57 -11.81 2.96 -10.37
N GLY A 58 -11.69 4.29 -10.43
CA GLY A 58 -11.84 5.06 -11.66
C GLY A 58 -10.67 4.87 -12.63
N ARG A 59 -9.44 4.79 -12.10
CA ARG A 59 -8.22 4.60 -12.90
C ARG A 59 -8.05 3.17 -13.42
N TYR A 60 -8.53 2.18 -12.66
CA TYR A 60 -8.49 0.76 -13.02
C TYR A 60 -9.89 0.15 -12.97
N PRO A 61 -10.70 0.31 -14.03
CA PRO A 61 -12.08 -0.17 -14.02
C PRO A 61 -12.20 -1.69 -14.01
N ASN A 62 -11.15 -2.41 -14.44
CA ASN A 62 -11.12 -3.87 -14.46
C ASN A 62 -9.71 -4.44 -14.21
N GLY A 63 -9.63 -5.74 -13.96
CA GLY A 63 -8.36 -6.40 -13.63
C GLY A 63 -7.38 -6.49 -14.80
N ALA A 64 -7.86 -6.39 -16.06
CA ALA A 64 -6.98 -6.37 -17.23
C ALA A 64 -6.16 -5.07 -17.32
N ASP A 65 -6.68 -3.97 -16.78
CA ASP A 65 -5.96 -2.70 -16.67
C ASP A 65 -4.97 -2.75 -15.50
N LEU A 66 -5.43 -3.17 -14.32
CA LEU A 66 -4.56 -3.24 -13.14
C LEU A 66 -3.43 -4.27 -13.30
N VAL A 67 -3.64 -5.36 -14.05
CA VAL A 67 -2.58 -6.36 -14.27
C VAL A 67 -1.41 -5.81 -15.10
N GLN A 68 -1.62 -4.77 -15.93
CA GLN A 68 -0.54 -4.16 -16.72
C GLN A 68 0.52 -3.49 -15.83
N VAL A 69 0.07 -2.90 -14.72
CA VAL A 69 0.94 -2.18 -13.77
C VAL A 69 1.31 -3.04 -12.55
N THR A 70 0.72 -4.23 -12.42
CA THR A 70 1.03 -5.21 -11.38
C THR A 70 1.67 -6.47 -11.96
N ASN A 71 1.13 -7.66 -11.73
CA ASN A 71 1.62 -8.90 -12.33
C ASN A 71 0.49 -9.96 -12.37
N LYS A 72 0.73 -11.07 -13.08
CA LYS A 72 -0.26 -12.13 -13.33
C LYS A 72 -0.38 -13.17 -12.21
N GLN A 73 0.10 -12.89 -11.00
CA GLN A 73 -0.06 -13.83 -9.89
C GLN A 73 -1.53 -14.06 -9.56
N ARG A 74 -1.82 -15.29 -9.13
CA ARG A 74 -3.16 -15.73 -8.72
C ARG A 74 -3.27 -15.84 -7.21
N THR A 75 -4.49 -15.75 -6.69
CA THR A 75 -4.80 -15.94 -5.26
C THR A 75 -4.59 -17.37 -4.78
N SER A 76 -4.63 -18.34 -5.71
CA SER A 76 -4.30 -19.74 -5.49
C SER A 76 -3.76 -20.36 -6.80
N PRO A 77 -2.76 -21.25 -6.74
CA PRO A 77 -2.32 -22.04 -7.89
C PRO A 77 -3.43 -22.95 -8.46
N ARG A 78 -4.39 -23.37 -7.60
CA ARG A 78 -5.48 -24.28 -7.96
C ARG A 78 -6.75 -23.49 -8.25
N GLY A 79 -6.79 -22.81 -9.40
CA GLY A 79 -8.00 -22.14 -9.88
C GLY A 79 -8.34 -20.79 -9.22
N GLY A 80 -7.39 -20.15 -8.53
CA GLY A 80 -7.61 -18.80 -7.99
C GLY A 80 -7.70 -17.73 -9.10
N ILE A 81 -8.44 -16.66 -8.86
CA ILE A 81 -8.48 -15.47 -9.74
C ILE A 81 -7.14 -14.72 -9.73
N LEU A 82 -6.94 -13.78 -10.66
CA LEU A 82 -5.77 -12.90 -10.59
C LEU A 82 -5.82 -12.08 -9.30
N LYS A 83 -4.66 -11.82 -8.70
CA LYS A 83 -4.56 -10.94 -7.54
C LYS A 83 -5.03 -9.52 -7.87
N ALA A 84 -4.81 -9.06 -9.10
CA ALA A 84 -5.38 -7.80 -9.58
C ALA A 84 -6.92 -7.78 -9.50
N ASP A 85 -7.60 -8.85 -9.93
CA ASP A 85 -9.06 -8.95 -9.80
C ASP A 85 -9.50 -8.98 -8.32
N ALA A 86 -8.75 -9.67 -7.47
CA ALA A 86 -9.04 -9.73 -6.04
C ALA A 86 -8.91 -8.34 -5.38
N VAL A 87 -7.86 -7.58 -5.72
CA VAL A 87 -7.67 -6.20 -5.24
C VAL A 87 -8.86 -5.31 -5.59
N LEU A 88 -9.31 -5.33 -6.85
CA LEU A 88 -10.44 -4.50 -7.27
C LEU A 88 -11.75 -4.89 -6.58
N ARG A 89 -11.98 -6.19 -6.35
CA ARG A 89 -13.16 -6.66 -5.61
C ARG A 89 -13.12 -6.22 -4.15
N TYR A 90 -11.96 -6.31 -3.51
CA TYR A 90 -11.75 -5.77 -2.17
C TYR A 90 -12.03 -4.26 -2.10
N ALA A 91 -11.44 -3.51 -3.01
CA ALA A 91 -11.63 -2.07 -3.09
C ALA A 91 -13.09 -1.70 -3.32
N ARG A 92 -13.80 -2.42 -4.19
CA ARG A 92 -15.24 -2.21 -4.42
C ARG A 92 -16.06 -2.48 -3.17
N VAL A 93 -15.84 -3.61 -2.48
CA VAL A 93 -16.54 -3.92 -1.23
C VAL A 93 -16.33 -2.82 -0.19
N LEU A 94 -15.09 -2.42 0.06
CA LEU A 94 -14.81 -1.36 1.04
C LEU A 94 -15.43 -0.03 0.63
N HIS A 95 -15.29 0.35 -0.64
CA HIS A 95 -15.86 1.58 -1.19
C HIS A 95 -17.40 1.63 -1.05
N ASP A 96 -18.08 0.54 -1.39
CA ASP A 96 -19.55 0.44 -1.37
C ASP A 96 -20.10 0.43 0.07
N HIS A 97 -19.27 -0.01 1.03
CA HIS A 97 -19.54 0.10 2.46
C HIS A 97 -19.01 1.40 3.10
N GLY A 98 -18.58 2.38 2.31
CA GLY A 98 -18.22 3.71 2.80
C GLY A 98 -16.80 3.85 3.36
N ALA A 99 -15.97 2.80 3.35
CA ALA A 99 -14.55 2.88 3.66
C ALA A 99 -13.75 3.24 2.40
N ARG A 100 -13.67 4.52 2.04
CA ARG A 100 -13.08 5.00 0.77
C ARG A 100 -11.64 5.51 0.96
N THR A 101 -11.26 5.80 2.18
CA THR A 101 -9.96 6.32 2.60
C THR A 101 -9.40 5.49 3.74
N LEU A 102 -8.10 5.62 4.03
CA LEU A 102 -7.49 4.95 5.18
C LEU A 102 -8.16 5.34 6.50
N GLN A 103 -8.52 6.62 6.65
CA GLN A 103 -9.20 7.13 7.83
C GLN A 103 -10.57 6.48 8.03
N GLU A 104 -11.42 6.44 7.00
CA GLU A 104 -12.72 5.76 7.07
C GLU A 104 -12.55 4.25 7.28
N GLY A 105 -11.47 3.65 6.77
CA GLY A 105 -11.11 2.26 7.05
C GLY A 105 -10.78 2.03 8.52
N ARG A 106 -10.10 2.97 9.19
CA ARG A 106 -9.83 2.91 10.63
C ARG A 106 -11.11 3.11 11.44
N GLU A 107 -11.97 4.03 11.05
CA GLU A 107 -13.28 4.25 11.66
C GLU A 107 -14.14 2.99 11.58
N LEU A 108 -14.15 2.30 10.43
CA LEU A 108 -14.82 1.01 10.25
C LEU A 108 -14.36 -0.04 11.28
N LEU A 109 -13.08 -0.07 11.66
CA LEU A 109 -12.58 -1.02 12.67
C LEU A 109 -13.16 -0.77 14.07
N THR A 110 -13.66 0.43 14.35
CA THR A 110 -14.29 0.77 15.63
C THR A 110 -15.79 0.41 15.67
N ASP A 111 -16.43 0.26 14.50
CA ASP A 111 -17.83 -0.16 14.37
C ASP A 111 -17.91 -1.67 14.09
N THR A 112 -18.04 -2.46 15.16
CA THR A 112 -18.03 -3.93 15.07
C THR A 112 -19.18 -4.51 14.25
N VAL A 113 -20.35 -3.85 14.24
CA VAL A 113 -21.53 -4.31 13.48
C VAL A 113 -21.30 -4.07 11.99
N HIS A 114 -20.85 -2.88 11.63
CA HIS A 114 -20.54 -2.55 10.25
C HIS A 114 -19.37 -3.37 9.73
N LEU A 115 -18.31 -3.52 10.52
CA LEU A 115 -17.17 -4.39 10.22
C LEU A 115 -17.62 -5.82 9.94
N GLY A 116 -18.54 -6.38 10.74
CA GLY A 116 -19.08 -7.73 10.51
C GLY A 116 -19.79 -7.90 9.16
N THR A 117 -20.44 -6.84 8.67
CA THR A 117 -21.10 -6.82 7.36
C THR A 117 -20.07 -6.79 6.23
N VAL A 118 -19.06 -5.90 6.34
CA VAL A 118 -17.95 -5.82 5.38
C VAL A 118 -17.15 -7.13 5.34
N GLU A 119 -16.86 -7.70 6.50
CA GLU A 119 -16.22 -9.00 6.66
C GLU A 119 -16.96 -10.09 5.87
N THR A 120 -18.29 -10.12 5.99
CA THR A 120 -19.15 -11.09 5.31
C THR A 120 -19.11 -10.90 3.79
N ALA A 121 -19.13 -9.66 3.31
CA ALA A 121 -18.98 -9.34 1.89
C ALA A 121 -17.60 -9.74 1.35
N LEU A 122 -16.52 -9.44 2.08
CA LEU A 122 -15.16 -9.81 1.67
C LEU A 122 -14.94 -11.32 1.62
N ARG A 123 -15.62 -12.12 2.47
CA ARG A 123 -15.58 -13.60 2.40
C ARG A 123 -16.11 -14.14 1.06
N GLN A 124 -16.98 -13.39 0.38
CA GLN A 124 -17.52 -13.80 -0.93
C GLN A 124 -16.54 -13.51 -2.09
N VAL A 125 -15.42 -12.83 -1.84
CA VAL A 125 -14.42 -12.58 -2.89
C VAL A 125 -13.74 -13.89 -3.28
N PRO A 126 -13.75 -14.29 -4.58
CA PRO A 126 -13.11 -15.52 -5.00
C PRO A 126 -11.61 -15.53 -4.68
N GLY A 127 -11.14 -16.66 -4.16
CA GLY A 127 -9.76 -16.80 -3.72
C GLY A 127 -9.44 -16.14 -2.39
N GLU A 128 -10.45 -15.75 -1.59
CA GLU A 128 -10.24 -15.33 -0.21
C GLU A 128 -9.77 -16.47 0.71
N GLY A 129 -10.25 -17.68 0.44
CA GLY A 129 -9.97 -18.84 1.27
C GLY A 129 -10.77 -18.83 2.57
N THR A 130 -10.93 -20.00 3.17
CA THR A 130 -11.76 -20.18 4.37
C THR A 130 -11.13 -19.63 5.64
N ALA A 131 -9.80 -19.55 5.69
CA ALA A 131 -9.04 -19.06 6.84
C ALA A 131 -9.00 -17.54 6.97
N GLY A 132 -9.36 -16.79 5.91
CA GLY A 132 -9.40 -15.31 5.96
C GLY A 132 -8.07 -14.62 6.25
N VAL A 133 -6.94 -15.27 5.97
CA VAL A 133 -5.58 -14.74 6.25
C VAL A 133 -5.36 -13.38 5.60
N ARG A 134 -5.89 -13.17 4.39
CA ARG A 134 -5.76 -11.91 3.66
C ARG A 134 -6.56 -10.79 4.31
N ARG A 135 -7.82 -11.03 4.67
CA ARG A 135 -8.63 -10.07 5.46
C ARG A 135 -7.95 -9.74 6.79
N GLY A 136 -7.47 -10.74 7.53
CA GLY A 136 -6.76 -10.52 8.79
C GLY A 136 -5.53 -9.62 8.61
N TYR A 137 -4.73 -9.86 7.56
CA TYR A 137 -3.58 -9.02 7.27
C TYR A 137 -3.97 -7.61 6.80
N LEU A 138 -5.06 -7.47 6.04
CA LEU A 138 -5.61 -6.16 5.68
C LEU A 138 -6.02 -5.35 6.92
N TRP A 139 -6.75 -5.96 7.86
CA TRP A 139 -7.18 -5.27 9.08
C TRP A 139 -6.00 -4.85 9.94
N MET A 140 -4.97 -5.69 10.00
CA MET A 140 -3.71 -5.30 10.61
C MET A 140 -3.14 -4.07 9.89
N LEU A 141 -2.99 -4.07 8.56
CA LEU A 141 -2.46 -2.91 7.83
C LEU A 141 -3.29 -1.61 7.96
N ILE A 142 -4.60 -1.72 8.22
CA ILE A 142 -5.49 -0.56 8.39
C ILE A 142 -5.44 -0.03 9.83
N GLY A 143 -5.57 -0.92 10.82
CA GLY A 143 -5.69 -0.57 12.24
C GLY A 143 -4.37 -0.36 12.95
N ASP A 144 -3.27 -0.75 12.32
CA ASP A 144 -1.96 -0.67 12.92
C ASP A 144 -1.33 0.69 12.65
N GLU A 145 -1.45 1.58 13.63
CA GLU A 145 -0.77 2.86 13.62
C GLU A 145 0.75 2.72 13.91
N ASP A 146 1.18 1.63 14.54
CA ASP A 146 2.53 1.47 15.11
C ASP A 146 3.42 0.44 14.37
N THR A 147 2.87 -0.33 13.43
CA THR A 147 3.58 -1.45 12.77
C THR A 147 3.37 -1.53 11.26
N VAL A 148 3.20 -0.38 10.59
CA VAL A 148 4.00 -0.20 9.37
C VAL A 148 5.45 -0.24 9.83
N LYS A 149 6.04 -1.43 9.92
CA LYS A 149 7.46 -1.57 10.24
C LYS A 149 8.20 -0.66 9.27
N PRO A 150 8.89 0.39 9.75
CA PRO A 150 9.72 1.21 8.88
C PRO A 150 10.72 0.34 8.09
N ASP A 151 11.09 -0.83 8.63
CA ASP A 151 11.95 -1.82 7.99
C ASP A 151 11.41 -2.56 6.75
N ARG A 152 10.11 -2.52 6.40
CA ARG A 152 9.61 -3.26 5.21
C ARG A 152 9.41 -2.41 3.94
N MET A 153 9.25 -1.10 4.03
CA MET A 153 9.28 -0.21 2.86
C MET A 153 10.32 0.92 2.94
N VAL A 154 11.19 0.94 3.95
CA VAL A 154 12.40 1.80 3.97
C VAL A 154 13.65 0.94 4.04
N LEU A 155 14.04 0.36 2.90
CA LEU A 155 15.43 0.02 2.65
C LEU A 155 15.85 0.57 1.29
N ARG A 156 16.24 1.85 1.30
CA ARG A 156 17.60 2.32 0.95
C ARG A 156 17.61 3.73 0.30
N CYS A 157 17.57 4.76 1.14
CA CYS A 157 18.16 6.08 0.85
C CYS A 157 19.18 6.51 1.92
N ALA A 158 19.84 5.56 2.58
CA ALA A 158 21.03 5.84 3.38
C ALA A 158 22.29 5.43 2.60
N GLY A 159 23.05 6.41 2.14
CA GLY A 159 24.44 6.21 1.71
C GLY A 159 24.85 6.82 0.35
N SER A 160 24.54 8.09 0.09
CA SER A 160 25.48 8.91 -0.70
C SER A 160 25.82 10.15 0.12
N PRO A 161 27.04 10.27 0.67
CA PRO A 161 27.47 11.54 1.24
C PRO A 161 27.65 12.56 0.11
N ARG A 162 26.64 13.40 -0.10
CA ARG A 162 26.82 14.70 -0.75
C ARG A 162 27.31 15.67 0.31
N THR A 163 28.62 15.83 0.45
CA THR A 163 29.17 17.01 1.13
C THR A 163 29.12 18.17 0.15
N VAL A 164 28.20 19.10 0.39
CA VAL A 164 28.20 20.42 -0.24
C VAL A 164 29.30 21.28 0.38
N SER A 165 30.06 21.90 -0.53
CA SER A 165 31.10 22.90 -0.38
C SER A 165 30.87 24.01 0.67
N ARG A 166 31.95 24.48 1.32
CA ARG A 166 32.11 25.92 1.59
C ARG A 166 33.57 26.37 1.78
N ALA A 167 33.99 27.20 0.82
CA ALA A 167 34.77 28.44 0.90
C ALA A 167 36.14 28.50 1.63
N LEU A 168 37.12 28.97 0.86
CA LEU A 168 38.40 29.58 1.26
C LEU A 168 38.20 30.78 2.20
N PRO A 169 39.24 31.15 2.99
CA PRO A 169 39.92 32.40 2.67
C PRO A 169 41.46 32.34 2.72
N LEU A 170 42.04 33.35 2.06
CA LEU A 170 43.45 33.66 1.84
C LEU A 170 44.24 33.98 3.13
N THR A 171 45.51 33.58 3.19
CA THR A 171 46.63 34.51 3.51
C THR A 171 47.98 33.98 3.05
N LYS A 172 48.71 34.80 2.28
CA LYS A 172 50.18 34.71 2.07
C LYS A 172 50.90 35.51 3.17
N HIS A 173 52.23 35.33 3.23
CA HIS A 173 53.29 35.97 4.08
C HIS A 173 53.73 35.05 5.23
N GLY A 174 54.99 34.68 5.48
CA GLY A 174 56.30 34.97 4.90
C GLY A 174 57.39 34.62 5.94
N ARG A 175 58.50 33.98 5.51
CA ARG A 175 59.85 33.83 6.13
C ARG A 175 59.99 33.43 7.62
N CYS A 176 60.72 32.34 7.86
CA CYS A 176 62.09 32.34 8.40
C CYS A 176 62.88 31.19 7.76
#